data_AF-A0A402BRL5-F1
#
_entry.id   AF-A0A402BRL5-F1
#
_cell.length_a   1.000
_cell.length_b   1.000
_cell.length_c   1.000
_cell.angle_alpha   90.00
_cell.angle_beta   90.00
_cell.angle_gamma   90.00
#
_symmetry.space_group_name_H-M   'P 1'
#
loop_
_entity.id
_entity.type
_entity.pdbx_description
1 polymer ?
#
loop_
_entity_poly.entity_id
_entity_poly.type
_entity_poly.pdbx_seq_one_letter_code
_entity_poly.pdbx_strand_id
1 'polypeptide(L)'
;MFEAIHLPKLNNLSPTLQSTLLKIMEEAGELARAVLHFLPYEQQPHAKVFSELLGEVSGELLDVAQTCVTMIFVMEDCYGIQAEALIDVHLTKLEAKGYGFDKSQCYRIETAGNFKYMALPRLNLDQVTLLTTVCKIQEEIGELTQYLGKKAGASGEKQELSNDAALRGCACELLDVAQCCFTMMYILAERYQVDIKTLTQDHVAKLRRKGYCA
;
A
#
# COMPACT_ATOMS: atom_id res chain seq x y z
N MET A 1 6.75 7.64 19.24
CA MET A 1 7.24 7.42 17.87
C MET A 1 6.98 5.95 17.57
N PHE A 2 6.22 5.66 16.50
CA PHE A 2 5.91 4.28 16.13
C PHE A 2 7.13 3.64 15.45
N GLU A 3 7.26 2.32 15.61
CA GLU A 3 8.20 1.55 14.80
C GLU A 3 7.75 1.61 13.33
N ALA A 4 8.69 1.79 12.41
CA ALA A 4 8.36 1.88 10.99
C ALA A 4 7.84 0.53 10.46
N ILE A 5 6.84 0.58 9.59
CA ILE A 5 6.30 -0.58 8.90
C ILE A 5 7.27 -0.95 7.78
N HIS A 6 7.75 -2.20 7.77
CA HIS A 6 8.68 -2.70 6.76
C HIS A 6 8.04 -3.86 6.01
N LEU A 7 7.68 -3.65 4.74
CA LEU A 7 7.09 -4.70 3.91
C LEU A 7 8.13 -5.30 2.97
N PRO A 8 8.35 -6.64 3.01
CA PRO A 8 9.37 -7.29 2.20
C PRO A 8 8.96 -7.42 0.74
N LYS A 9 9.93 -7.52 -0.16
CA LYS A 9 9.72 -8.10 -1.48
C LYS A 9 9.37 -9.59 -1.36
N LEU A 10 8.32 -10.03 -2.07
CA LEU A 10 7.92 -11.44 -2.14
C LEU A 10 8.71 -12.17 -3.23
N ASN A 11 9.94 -12.56 -2.89
CA ASN A 11 10.92 -13.13 -3.82
C ASN A 11 10.48 -14.41 -4.55
N ASN A 12 9.47 -15.12 -4.06
CA ASN A 12 8.96 -16.34 -4.70
C ASN A 12 7.76 -16.07 -5.64
N LEU A 13 7.38 -14.80 -5.82
CA LEU A 13 6.33 -14.38 -6.74
C LEU A 13 6.95 -13.65 -7.94
N SER A 14 6.34 -13.88 -9.11
CA SER A 14 6.67 -13.17 -10.36
C SER A 14 5.41 -12.51 -10.93
N PRO A 15 4.79 -11.54 -10.21
CA PRO A 15 3.58 -10.91 -10.69
C PRO A 15 3.84 -10.06 -11.93
N THR A 16 2.82 -9.94 -12.77
CA THR A 16 2.74 -8.96 -13.85
C THR A 16 1.90 -7.77 -13.41
N LEU A 17 2.00 -6.62 -14.08
CA LEU A 17 1.11 -5.47 -13.81
C LEU A 17 -0.38 -5.84 -13.89
N GLN A 18 -0.77 -6.73 -14.81
CA GLN A 18 -2.15 -7.19 -14.95
C GLN A 18 -2.59 -8.06 -13.79
N SER A 19 -1.78 -9.05 -13.39
CA SER A 19 -2.10 -9.90 -12.23
C SER A 19 -2.07 -9.09 -10.93
N THR A 20 -1.20 -8.10 -10.82
CA THR A 20 -1.15 -7.17 -9.69
C THR A 20 -2.42 -6.33 -9.64
N LEU A 21 -2.90 -5.80 -10.76
CA LEU A 21 -4.16 -5.06 -10.80
C LEU A 21 -5.33 -5.93 -10.30
N LEU A 22 -5.44 -7.17 -10.78
CA LEU A 22 -6.46 -8.11 -10.30
C LEU A 22 -6.34 -8.37 -8.80
N LYS A 23 -5.11 -8.56 -8.31
CA LYS A 23 -4.86 -8.87 -6.90
C LYS A 23 -5.16 -7.68 -5.97
N ILE A 24 -4.77 -6.46 -6.36
CA ILE A 24 -5.08 -5.26 -5.59
C ILE A 24 -6.60 -5.01 -5.58
N MET A 25 -7.32 -5.28 -6.69
CA MET A 25 -8.79 -5.17 -6.69
C MET A 25 -9.45 -6.17 -5.73
N GLU A 26 -8.93 -7.41 -5.66
CA GLU A 26 -9.38 -8.42 -4.69
C GLU A 26 -9.16 -7.93 -3.25
N GLU A 27 -7.92 -7.56 -2.90
CA GLU A 27 -7.54 -7.14 -1.55
C GLU A 27 -8.22 -5.84 -1.12
N ALA A 28 -8.41 -4.88 -2.04
CA ALA A 28 -9.17 -3.66 -1.76
C ALA A 28 -10.65 -3.96 -1.46
N GLY A 29 -11.22 -4.97 -2.13
CA GLY A 29 -12.57 -5.46 -1.84
C GLY A 29 -12.67 -6.15 -0.47
N GLU A 30 -11.66 -6.96 -0.11
CA GLU A 30 -11.56 -7.58 1.21
C GLU A 30 -11.42 -6.52 2.32
N LEU A 31 -10.58 -5.51 2.12
CA LEU A 31 -10.46 -4.35 3.01
C LEU A 31 -11.79 -3.60 3.15
N ALA A 32 -12.47 -3.30 2.05
CA ALA A 32 -13.76 -2.62 2.08
C ALA A 32 -14.78 -3.40 2.92
N ARG A 33 -14.83 -4.73 2.76
CA ARG A 33 -15.68 -5.62 3.55
C ARG A 33 -15.32 -5.60 5.04
N ALA A 34 -14.04 -5.73 5.38
CA ALA A 34 -13.56 -5.68 6.76
C ALA A 34 -13.91 -4.35 7.43
N VAL A 35 -13.70 -3.23 6.73
CA VAL A 35 -14.08 -1.89 7.19
C VAL A 35 -15.58 -1.80 7.43
N LEU A 36 -16.42 -2.25 6.49
CA LEU A 36 -17.88 -2.24 6.67
C LEU A 36 -18.34 -3.05 7.89
N HIS A 37 -17.69 -4.18 8.18
CA HIS A 37 -17.98 -4.96 9.39
C HIS A 37 -17.52 -4.25 10.68
N PHE A 38 -16.40 -3.52 10.63
CA PHE A 38 -15.86 -2.81 11.79
C PHE A 38 -16.61 -1.51 12.12
N LEU A 39 -17.09 -0.77 11.11
CA LEU A 39 -17.70 0.57 11.27
C LEU A 39 -18.78 0.67 12.39
N PRO A 40 -19.72 -0.28 12.55
CA PRO A 40 -20.71 -0.23 13.64
C PRO A 40 -20.09 -0.25 15.05
N TYR A 41 -18.88 -0.79 15.18
CA TYR A 41 -18.16 -0.96 16.44
C TYR A 41 -17.03 0.05 16.63
N GLU A 42 -16.75 0.92 15.65
CA GLU A 42 -15.61 1.85 15.69
C GLU A 42 -15.56 2.67 16.99
N GLN A 43 -16.71 3.13 17.47
CA GLN A 43 -16.83 3.92 18.71
C GLN A 43 -17.12 3.08 19.96
N GLN A 44 -16.97 1.75 19.88
CA GLN A 44 -17.29 0.80 20.94
C GLN A 44 -16.07 -0.09 21.28
N PRO A 45 -14.97 0.48 21.82
CA PRO A 45 -13.73 -0.26 22.08
C PRO A 45 -13.89 -1.40 23.11
N HIS A 46 -14.97 -1.41 23.89
CA HIS A 46 -15.29 -2.48 24.85
C HIS A 46 -16.14 -3.61 24.25
N ALA A 47 -16.57 -3.50 22.99
CA ALA A 47 -17.30 -4.57 22.33
C ALA A 47 -16.39 -5.80 22.16
N LYS A 48 -16.92 -6.99 22.45
CA LYS A 48 -16.14 -8.25 22.41
C LYS A 48 -15.46 -8.49 21.05
N VAL A 49 -16.10 -8.05 19.97
CA VAL A 49 -15.64 -8.22 18.58
C VAL A 49 -14.68 -7.11 18.12
N PHE A 50 -14.50 -6.04 18.90
CA PHE A 50 -13.76 -4.85 18.47
C PHE A 50 -12.33 -5.18 18.05
N SER A 51 -11.60 -5.90 18.90
CA SER A 51 -10.19 -6.24 18.65
C SER A 51 -10.04 -7.20 17.47
N GLU A 52 -10.99 -8.11 17.27
CA GLU A 52 -10.98 -9.06 16.16
C GLU A 52 -11.20 -8.33 14.84
N LEU A 53 -12.26 -7.53 14.75
CA LEU A 53 -12.59 -6.76 13.53
C LEU A 53 -11.53 -5.69 13.21
N LEU A 54 -10.95 -5.05 14.22
CA LEU A 54 -9.82 -4.13 14.01
C LEU A 54 -8.58 -4.88 13.49
N GLY A 55 -8.34 -6.10 13.98
CA GLY A 55 -7.30 -7.00 13.48
C GLY A 55 -7.52 -7.37 12.01
N GLU A 56 -8.76 -7.69 11.62
CA GLU A 56 -9.14 -7.92 10.22
C GLU A 56 -8.82 -6.70 9.35
N VAL A 57 -9.32 -5.52 9.71
CA VAL A 57 -9.06 -4.27 8.97
C VAL A 57 -7.56 -4.01 8.83
N SER A 58 -6.81 -4.18 9.91
CA SER A 58 -5.36 -3.94 9.90
C SER A 58 -4.60 -4.96 9.05
N GLY A 59 -5.05 -6.22 9.04
CA GLY A 59 -4.51 -7.29 8.20
C GLY A 59 -4.76 -7.03 6.71
N GLU A 60 -5.96 -6.60 6.34
CA GLU A 60 -6.31 -6.28 4.95
C GLU A 60 -5.58 -5.03 4.44
N LEU A 61 -5.37 -4.01 5.28
CA LEU A 61 -4.51 -2.85 4.94
C LEU A 61 -3.08 -3.29 4.59
N LEU A 62 -2.53 -4.26 5.34
CA LEU A 62 -1.21 -4.81 5.05
C LEU A 62 -1.19 -5.62 3.77
N ASP A 63 -2.23 -6.41 3.48
CA ASP A 63 -2.31 -7.19 2.24
C ASP A 63 -2.31 -6.27 1.00
N VAL A 64 -3.17 -5.24 0.97
CA VAL A 64 -3.19 -4.22 -0.10
C VAL A 64 -1.83 -3.55 -0.27
N ALA A 65 -1.22 -3.10 0.83
CA ALA A 65 0.09 -2.46 0.82
C ALA A 65 1.18 -3.39 0.30
N GLN A 66 1.16 -4.66 0.74
CA GLN A 66 2.14 -5.68 0.38
C GLN A 66 2.12 -5.99 -1.11
N THR A 67 0.95 -6.06 -1.73
CA THR A 67 0.84 -6.27 -3.18
C THR A 67 1.45 -5.10 -3.96
N CYS A 68 1.21 -3.86 -3.51
CA CYS A 68 1.81 -2.67 -4.12
C CYS A 68 3.33 -2.67 -4.00
N VAL A 69 3.85 -2.88 -2.79
CA VAL A 69 5.30 -2.91 -2.51
C VAL A 69 6.00 -4.01 -3.34
N THR A 70 5.39 -5.19 -3.42
CA THR A 70 5.93 -6.30 -4.22
C THR A 70 6.05 -5.92 -5.68
N MET A 71 5.00 -5.33 -6.26
CA MET A 71 5.02 -4.93 -7.67
C MET A 71 6.04 -3.81 -7.91
N ILE A 72 6.18 -2.83 -7.02
CA ILE A 72 7.20 -1.77 -7.17
C ILE A 72 8.61 -2.37 -7.26
N PHE A 73 8.94 -3.36 -6.43
CA PHE A 73 10.23 -4.05 -6.54
C PHE A 73 10.37 -4.89 -7.82
N VAL A 74 9.28 -5.49 -8.31
CA VAL A 74 9.30 -6.18 -9.61
C VAL A 74 9.50 -5.18 -10.76
N MET A 75 8.90 -3.99 -10.66
CA MET A 75 9.11 -2.90 -11.61
C MET A 75 10.56 -2.42 -11.63
N GLU A 76 11.20 -2.40 -10.48
CA GLU A 76 12.63 -2.12 -10.38
C GLU A 76 13.48 -3.19 -11.08
N ASP A 77 13.27 -4.46 -10.75
CA ASP A 77 14.11 -5.54 -11.25
C ASP A 77 13.89 -5.85 -12.74
N CYS A 78 12.64 -5.74 -13.23
CA CYS A 78 12.27 -6.21 -14.57
C CYS A 78 11.99 -5.09 -15.56
N TYR A 79 11.72 -3.86 -15.10
CA TYR A 79 11.29 -2.76 -15.95
C TYR A 79 12.17 -1.51 -15.82
N GLY A 80 13.22 -1.56 -15.00
CA GLY A 80 14.21 -0.48 -14.87
C GLY A 80 13.72 0.74 -14.08
N ILE A 81 12.62 0.63 -13.35
CA ILE A 81 12.11 1.69 -12.46
C ILE A 81 13.04 1.84 -11.25
N GLN A 82 13.49 3.04 -10.93
CA GLN A 82 14.31 3.28 -9.74
C GLN A 82 13.37 3.56 -8.55
N ALA A 83 13.18 2.58 -7.67
CA ALA A 83 12.16 2.67 -6.62
C ALA A 83 12.49 3.75 -5.57
N GLU A 84 13.76 3.98 -5.26
CA GLU A 84 14.18 5.09 -4.38
C GLU A 84 13.81 6.46 -4.99
N ALA A 85 14.16 6.67 -6.27
CA ALA A 85 13.80 7.91 -6.96
C ALA A 85 12.28 8.09 -7.09
N LEU A 86 11.52 6.99 -7.20
CA LEU A 86 10.07 7.02 -7.20
C LEU A 86 9.51 7.51 -5.86
N ILE A 87 10.08 7.04 -4.74
CA ILE A 87 9.74 7.52 -3.39
C ILE A 87 10.03 9.01 -3.28
N ASP A 88 11.20 9.48 -3.73
CA ASP A 88 11.55 10.91 -3.68
C ASP A 88 10.55 11.79 -4.44
N VAL A 89 10.18 11.37 -5.66
CA VAL A 89 9.18 12.06 -6.49
C VAL A 89 7.82 12.09 -5.79
N HIS A 90 7.41 10.95 -5.21
CA HIS A 90 6.14 10.82 -4.51
C HIS A 90 6.09 11.70 -3.26
N LEU A 91 7.12 11.69 -2.42
CA LEU A 91 7.21 12.54 -1.23
C LEU A 91 7.20 14.02 -1.61
N THR A 92 7.94 14.42 -2.64
CA THR A 92 7.93 15.79 -3.17
C THR A 92 6.53 16.21 -3.64
N LYS A 93 5.82 15.31 -4.34
CA LYS A 93 4.43 15.53 -4.77
C LYS A 93 3.50 15.75 -3.56
N LEU A 94 3.66 14.94 -2.51
CA LEU A 94 2.85 15.06 -1.30
C LEU A 94 3.09 16.39 -0.57
N GLU A 95 4.35 16.81 -0.45
CA GLU A 95 4.72 18.12 0.11
C GLU A 95 4.08 19.27 -0.69
N ALA A 96 4.13 19.20 -2.02
CA ALA A 96 3.54 20.20 -2.90
C ALA A 96 2.00 20.27 -2.76
N LYS A 97 1.35 19.14 -2.44
CA LYS A 97 -0.09 19.07 -2.12
C LYS A 97 -0.41 19.55 -0.69
N GLY A 98 0.59 19.90 0.11
CA GLY A 98 0.43 20.38 1.48
C GLY A 98 0.35 19.28 2.53
N TYR A 99 0.64 18.02 2.18
CA TYR A 99 0.66 16.92 3.14
C TYR A 99 1.97 16.93 3.92
N GLY A 100 1.90 17.21 5.22
CA GLY A 100 3.06 17.18 6.10
C GLY A 100 3.40 15.76 6.54
N PHE A 101 4.68 15.48 6.81
CA PHE A 101 5.14 14.23 7.42
C PHE A 101 6.50 14.46 8.11
N ASP A 102 6.91 13.53 8.98
CA ASP A 102 8.12 13.64 9.78
C ASP A 102 9.40 13.33 8.99
N LYS A 103 9.99 14.36 8.39
CA LYS A 103 11.24 14.26 7.61
C LYS A 103 12.45 13.72 8.39
N SER A 104 12.39 13.62 9.72
CA SER A 104 13.47 13.02 10.51
C SER A 104 13.52 11.50 10.39
N GLN A 105 12.44 10.88 9.93
CA GLN A 105 12.39 9.45 9.65
C GLN A 105 12.94 9.18 8.25
N CYS A 106 13.87 8.24 8.14
CA CYS A 106 14.34 7.77 6.84
C CYS A 106 13.25 6.91 6.19
N TYR A 107 12.62 7.43 5.14
CA TYR A 107 11.81 6.64 4.22
C TYR A 107 12.77 6.01 3.22
N ARG A 108 12.85 4.69 3.27
CA ARG A 108 13.99 3.99 2.66
C ARG A 108 13.59 2.64 2.15
N ILE A 109 14.32 2.22 1.14
CA ILE A 109 14.41 0.83 0.74
C ILE A 109 15.59 0.26 1.50
N GLU A 110 15.34 -0.73 2.35
CA GLU A 110 16.42 -1.41 3.08
C GLU A 110 16.65 -2.78 2.48
N THR A 111 17.91 -3.17 2.33
CA THR A 111 18.26 -4.55 2.02
C THR A 111 18.81 -5.22 3.27
N ALA A 112 18.08 -6.20 3.80
CA ALA A 112 18.55 -7.06 4.89
C ALA A 112 18.63 -8.51 4.40
N GLY A 113 19.86 -9.01 4.25
CA GLY A 113 20.12 -10.30 3.62
C GLY A 113 19.65 -10.30 2.17
N ASN A 114 18.76 -11.23 1.81
CA ASN A 114 18.21 -11.37 0.45
C ASN A 114 16.88 -10.62 0.24
N PHE A 115 16.47 -9.78 1.19
CA PHE A 115 15.17 -9.12 1.16
C PHE A 115 15.33 -7.61 1.09
N LYS A 116 14.63 -7.02 0.13
CA LYS A 116 14.34 -5.59 0.10
C LYS A 116 13.08 -5.31 0.90
N TYR A 117 13.09 -4.24 1.67
CA TYR A 117 11.97 -3.77 2.47
C TYR A 117 11.66 -2.34 2.09
N MET A 118 10.37 -1.97 2.08
CA MET A 118 9.93 -0.59 1.90
C MET A 118 9.27 -0.07 3.18
N ALA A 119 9.60 1.17 3.55
CA ALA A 119 8.95 1.92 4.61
C ALA A 119 8.52 3.31 4.11
N LEU A 120 7.25 3.66 4.37
CA LEU A 120 6.65 4.94 3.98
C LEU A 120 6.22 5.76 5.21
N PRO A 121 6.15 7.11 5.08
CA PRO A 121 5.71 8.00 6.16
C PRO A 121 4.31 7.72 6.69
N ARG A 122 4.06 8.18 7.92
CA ARG A 122 2.74 8.68 8.30
C ARG A 122 2.55 10.08 7.73
N LEU A 123 1.50 10.30 6.96
CA LEU A 123 1.08 11.65 6.59
C LEU A 123 0.25 12.30 7.71
N ASN A 124 0.48 13.59 7.92
CA ASN A 124 -0.28 14.45 8.81
C ASN A 124 -1.53 14.92 8.06
N LEU A 125 -2.58 14.11 8.12
CA LEU A 125 -3.85 14.37 7.48
C LEU A 125 -4.92 14.62 8.54
N ASP A 126 -5.64 15.73 8.38
CA ASP A 126 -6.82 16.00 9.21
C ASP A 126 -8.01 15.18 8.70
N GLN A 127 -8.82 14.66 9.63
CA GLN A 127 -10.14 14.07 9.34
C GLN A 127 -10.16 12.84 8.41
N VAL A 128 -9.08 12.04 8.37
CA VAL A 128 -9.08 10.78 7.63
C VAL A 128 -9.80 9.68 8.42
N THR A 129 -10.69 8.97 7.75
CA THR A 129 -11.43 7.82 8.27
C THR A 129 -11.07 6.54 7.51
N LEU A 130 -11.43 5.39 8.05
CA LEU A 130 -11.32 4.11 7.33
C LEU A 130 -12.10 4.14 6.02
N LEU A 131 -13.32 4.69 6.02
CA LEU A 131 -14.17 4.77 4.83
C LEU A 131 -13.53 5.64 3.74
N THR A 132 -13.04 6.83 4.10
CA THR A 132 -12.36 7.71 3.13
C THR A 132 -11.06 7.10 2.62
N THR A 133 -10.38 6.29 3.42
CA THR A 133 -9.18 5.54 2.99
C THR A 133 -9.52 4.50 1.95
N VAL A 134 -10.59 3.72 2.17
CA VAL A 134 -11.08 2.74 1.18
C VAL A 134 -11.44 3.45 -0.13
N CYS A 135 -12.15 4.58 -0.06
CA CYS A 135 -12.48 5.36 -1.26
C CYS A 135 -11.22 5.85 -1.99
N LYS A 136 -10.22 6.33 -1.26
CA LYS A 136 -8.99 6.83 -1.86
C LYS A 136 -8.18 5.70 -2.51
N ILE A 137 -8.06 4.55 -1.85
CA ILE A 137 -7.45 3.34 -2.45
C ILE A 137 -8.15 2.98 -3.75
N GLN A 138 -9.48 3.00 -3.79
CA GLN A 138 -10.25 2.69 -4.99
C GLN A 138 -10.03 3.69 -6.14
N GLU A 139 -9.86 4.98 -5.81
CA GLU A 139 -9.50 6.04 -6.75
C GLU A 139 -8.13 5.76 -7.38
N GLU A 140 -7.09 5.52 -6.57
CA GLU A 140 -5.73 5.27 -7.07
C GLU A 140 -5.64 3.96 -7.89
N ILE A 141 -6.43 2.93 -7.54
CA ILE A 141 -6.56 1.72 -8.37
C ILE A 141 -7.18 2.05 -9.74
N GLY A 142 -8.12 3.00 -9.78
CA GLY A 142 -8.70 3.52 -11.02
C GLY A 142 -7.66 4.25 -11.87
N GLU A 143 -6.82 5.08 -11.26
CA GLU A 143 -5.72 5.77 -11.95
C GLU A 143 -4.68 4.76 -12.49
N LEU A 144 -4.31 3.75 -11.70
CA LEU A 144 -3.46 2.64 -12.14
C LEU A 144 -4.07 1.94 -13.37
N THR A 145 -5.37 1.66 -13.34
CA THR A 145 -6.10 1.05 -14.45
C THR A 145 -6.06 1.93 -15.69
N GLN A 146 -6.13 3.26 -15.54
CA GLN A 146 -6.03 4.20 -16.65
C GLN A 146 -4.66 4.14 -17.34
N TYR A 147 -3.55 4.10 -16.59
CA TYR A 147 -2.22 3.95 -17.19
C TYR A 147 -2.04 2.63 -17.92
N LEU A 148 -2.61 1.54 -17.38
CA LEU A 148 -2.61 0.23 -18.05
C LEU A 148 -3.51 0.22 -19.29
N GLY A 149 -4.68 0.87 -19.24
CA GLY A 149 -5.64 0.98 -20.34
C GLY A 149 -5.12 1.81 -21.50
N LYS A 150 -4.56 2.99 -21.23
CA LYS A 150 -3.91 3.86 -22.23
C LYS A 150 -2.74 3.17 -22.92
N LYS A 151 -1.98 2.34 -22.19
CA LYS A 151 -0.93 1.50 -22.77
C LYS A 151 -1.50 0.45 -23.73
N ALA A 152 -2.64 -0.16 -23.39
CA ALA A 152 -3.27 -1.21 -24.16
C ALA A 152 -4.13 -0.72 -25.34
N GLY A 153 -4.38 0.61 -25.45
CA GLY A 153 -5.40 1.13 -26.37
C GLY A 153 -6.80 0.59 -26.04
N ALA A 154 -7.03 0.23 -24.76
CA ALA A 154 -8.29 -0.32 -24.31
C ALA A 154 -9.42 0.71 -24.53
N SER A 155 -10.64 0.24 -24.79
CA SER A 155 -11.81 1.10 -25.03
C SER A 155 -11.72 2.03 -26.25
N GLY A 156 -10.82 1.74 -27.20
CA GLY A 156 -10.67 2.54 -28.42
C GLY A 156 -9.91 3.86 -28.22
N GLU A 157 -9.24 4.02 -27.07
CA GLU A 157 -8.37 5.15 -26.79
C GLU A 157 -7.16 5.16 -27.73
N LYS A 158 -6.72 6.34 -28.17
CA LYS A 158 -5.45 6.48 -28.89
C LYS A 158 -4.32 6.12 -27.93
N GLN A 159 -3.35 5.35 -28.42
CA GLN A 159 -2.15 5.00 -27.67
C GLN A 159 -1.27 6.26 -27.51
N GLU A 160 -1.59 7.09 -26.52
CA GLU A 160 -1.00 8.43 -26.35
C GLU A 160 0.21 8.44 -25.41
N LEU A 161 0.42 7.37 -24.62
CA LEU A 161 1.53 7.29 -23.66
C LEU A 161 2.66 6.39 -24.17
N SER A 162 3.89 6.85 -23.97
CA SER A 162 5.07 6.00 -24.16
C SER A 162 5.11 4.88 -23.12
N ASN A 163 5.80 3.79 -23.43
CA ASN A 163 5.96 2.67 -22.49
C ASN A 163 6.58 3.11 -21.16
N ASP A 164 7.60 3.98 -21.19
CA ASP A 164 8.24 4.49 -19.99
C ASP A 164 7.27 5.36 -19.15
N ALA A 165 6.51 6.24 -19.79
CA ALA A 165 5.54 7.07 -19.11
C ALA A 165 4.41 6.23 -18.47
N ALA A 166 3.92 5.21 -19.17
CA ALA A 166 2.90 4.31 -18.63
C ALA A 166 3.42 3.50 -17.43
N LEU A 167 4.65 2.98 -17.51
CA LEU A 167 5.27 2.24 -16.40
C LEU A 167 5.53 3.15 -15.20
N ARG A 168 6.07 4.35 -15.40
CA ARG A 168 6.26 5.33 -14.31
C ARG A 168 4.93 5.71 -13.66
N GLY A 169 3.90 5.98 -14.46
CA GLY A 169 2.55 6.24 -13.96
C GLY A 169 2.03 5.10 -13.09
N CYS A 170 2.08 3.87 -13.59
CA CYS A 170 1.68 2.69 -12.80
C CYS A 170 2.45 2.59 -11.47
N ALA A 171 3.75 2.84 -11.48
CA ALA A 171 4.58 2.78 -10.27
C ALA A 171 4.18 3.87 -9.26
N CYS A 172 3.90 5.09 -9.73
CA CYS A 172 3.40 6.17 -8.89
C CYS A 172 2.07 5.79 -8.21
N GLU A 173 1.10 5.28 -8.97
CA GLU A 173 -0.21 4.93 -8.42
C GLU A 173 -0.15 3.76 -7.42
N LEU A 174 0.72 2.76 -7.67
CA LEU A 174 1.01 1.72 -6.68
C LEU A 174 1.56 2.31 -5.39
N LEU A 175 2.42 3.33 -5.48
CA LEU A 175 3.00 3.98 -4.33
C LEU A 175 1.97 4.83 -3.57
N ASP A 176 1.04 5.49 -4.26
CA ASP A 176 -0.09 6.21 -3.65
C ASP A 176 -1.03 5.27 -2.88
N VAL A 177 -1.36 4.09 -3.45
CA VAL A 177 -2.13 3.05 -2.75
C VAL A 177 -1.39 2.58 -1.49
N ALA A 178 -0.10 2.26 -1.61
CA ALA A 178 0.72 1.85 -0.47
C ALA A 178 0.74 2.95 0.61
N GLN A 179 0.98 4.21 0.23
CA GLN A 179 1.03 5.35 1.15
C GLN A 179 -0.28 5.53 1.94
N CYS A 180 -1.44 5.34 1.29
CA CYS A 180 -2.74 5.38 1.96
C CYS A 180 -2.84 4.30 3.05
N CYS A 181 -2.40 3.08 2.74
CA CYS A 181 -2.42 1.97 3.68
C CYS A 181 -1.47 2.22 4.87
N PHE A 182 -0.24 2.65 4.61
CA PHE A 182 0.75 2.96 5.65
C PHE A 182 0.24 4.05 6.58
N THR A 183 -0.27 5.15 6.03
CA THR A 183 -0.82 6.25 6.82
C THR A 183 -1.96 5.79 7.70
N MET A 184 -2.90 5.01 7.16
CA MET A 184 -4.05 4.52 7.93
C MET A 184 -3.61 3.55 9.03
N MET A 185 -2.64 2.67 8.79
CA MET A 185 -2.08 1.80 9.83
C MET A 185 -1.52 2.61 11.01
N TYR A 186 -0.75 3.67 10.74
CA TYR A 186 -0.26 4.55 11.82
C TYR A 186 -1.41 5.26 12.55
N ILE A 187 -2.47 5.69 11.85
CA ILE A 187 -3.66 6.28 12.48
C ILE A 187 -4.36 5.27 13.39
N LEU A 188 -4.50 4.00 12.98
CA LEU A 188 -5.08 2.96 13.81
C LEU A 188 -4.21 2.65 15.04
N ALA A 189 -2.88 2.67 14.88
CA ALA A 189 -1.94 2.54 15.99
C ALA A 189 -2.10 3.67 17.02
N GLU A 190 -2.26 4.91 16.56
CA GLU A 190 -2.50 6.07 17.42
C GLU A 190 -3.85 6.00 18.13
N ARG A 191 -4.91 5.73 17.37
CA ARG A 191 -6.29 5.85 17.85
C ARG A 191 -6.72 4.66 18.70
N TYR A 192 -6.27 3.46 18.35
CA TYR A 192 -6.73 2.21 18.95
C TYR A 192 -5.62 1.39 19.60
N GLN A 193 -4.39 1.94 19.68
CA GLN A 193 -3.23 1.27 20.29
C GLN A 193 -2.90 -0.06 19.61
N VAL A 194 -3.09 -0.14 18.28
CA VAL A 194 -2.66 -1.30 17.49
C VAL A 194 -1.14 -1.44 17.57
N ASP A 195 -0.67 -2.62 17.97
CA ASP A 195 0.75 -2.95 17.97
C ASP A 195 1.23 -3.25 16.53
N ILE A 196 1.73 -2.20 15.87
CA ILE A 196 2.28 -2.27 14.51
C ILE A 196 3.39 -3.30 14.37
N LYS A 197 4.24 -3.46 15.40
CA LYS A 197 5.36 -4.38 15.36
C LYS A 197 4.85 -5.82 15.26
N THR A 198 3.98 -6.20 16.21
CA THR A 198 3.39 -7.54 16.25
C THR A 198 2.59 -7.81 14.98
N LEU A 199 1.76 -6.85 14.54
CA LEU A 199 0.98 -6.97 13.31
C LEU A 199 1.84 -7.20 12.06
N THR A 200 2.92 -6.43 11.89
CA THR A 200 3.84 -6.57 10.75
C THR A 200 4.58 -7.90 10.81
N GLN A 201 5.00 -8.34 11.99
CA GLN A 201 5.66 -9.64 12.20
C GLN A 201 4.73 -10.82 11.86
N ASP A 202 3.49 -10.77 12.33
CA ASP A 202 2.48 -11.81 12.06
C ASP A 202 2.13 -11.85 10.57
N HIS A 203 2.03 -10.69 9.92
CA HIS A 203 1.82 -10.59 8.49
C HIS A 203 2.99 -11.20 7.70
N VAL A 204 4.24 -10.84 8.00
CA VAL A 204 5.41 -11.44 7.33
C VAL A 204 5.48 -12.95 7.59
N ALA A 205 5.16 -13.41 8.81
CA ALA A 205 5.09 -14.83 9.13
C ALA A 205 3.99 -15.55 8.32
N LYS A 206 2.82 -14.92 8.10
CA LYS A 206 1.76 -15.42 7.21
C LYS A 206 2.27 -15.60 5.79
N LEU A 207 2.99 -14.63 5.24
CA LEU A 207 3.53 -14.69 3.87
C LEU A 207 4.60 -15.80 3.73
N ARG A 208 5.45 -15.97 4.75
CA ARG A 208 6.41 -17.08 4.82
C ARG A 208 5.73 -18.44 4.82
N ARG A 209 4.66 -18.62 5.63
CA ARG A 209 3.87 -19.86 5.64
C ARG A 209 3.21 -20.15 4.30
N LYS A 210 2.79 -19.11 3.57
CA LYS A 210 2.27 -19.23 2.19
C LYS A 210 3.37 -19.49 1.15
N GLY A 211 4.64 -19.44 1.54
CA GLY A 211 5.78 -19.66 0.65
C GLY A 211 6.09 -18.47 -0.26
N TYR A 212 5.55 -17.28 0.01
CA TYR A 212 5.75 -16.09 -0.83
C TYR A 212 7.10 -15.40 -0.60
N CYS A 213 7.65 -15.57 0.60
CA CYS A 213 9.00 -15.14 0.97
C CYS A 213 9.64 -16.19 1.90
N ALA A 214 10.98 -16.20 1.98
CA ALA A 214 11.74 -17.12 2.84
C ALA A 214 12.01 -16.53 4.24
#